data_AF-A0AAV4E8T5-F1
#
_entry.id   AF-A0AAV4E8T5-F1
#
_cell.length_a   1.000
_cell.length_b   1.000
_cell.length_c   1.000
_cell.angle_alpha   90.00
_cell.angle_beta   90.00
_cell.angle_gamma   90.00
#
_symmetry.space_group_name_H-M   'P 1'
#
loop_
_entity.id
_entity.type
_entity.pdbx_description
1 polymer ?
#
loop_
_entity_poly.entity_id
_entity_poly.type
_entity_poly.pdbx_seq_one_letter_code
_entity_poly.pdbx_strand_id
1 'polypeptide(L)'
;MAIVRYLGKPNTFITFTCNPKWPEIISALNSQEQACDRPDLSCRIFKQKFDALVDDILKSKILGSVKAHTATLEFQKRGLSHAHILLIMDTDSKPQTPETIDTTSQPRS
;
A
#
# COMPACT_ATOMS: atom_id res chain seq x y z
N MET A 1 3.90 19.44 -6.48
CA MET A 1 3.91 19.07 -5.04
C MET A 1 5.13 19.67 -4.35
N ALA A 2 4.94 20.45 -3.27
CA ALA A 2 6.04 21.10 -2.55
C ALA A 2 7.07 20.11 -1.99
N ILE A 3 6.61 18.93 -1.54
CA ILE A 3 7.48 17.87 -1.00
C ILE A 3 8.49 17.35 -2.04
N VAL A 4 8.10 17.24 -3.31
CA VAL A 4 8.97 16.80 -4.41
C VAL A 4 10.05 17.84 -4.73
N ARG A 5 9.70 19.13 -4.63
CA ARG A 5 10.66 20.22 -4.82
C ARG A 5 11.72 20.25 -3.71
N TYR A 6 11.33 19.94 -2.47
CA TYR A 6 12.22 20.02 -1.32
C TYR A 6 13.04 18.74 -1.08
N LEU A 7 12.43 17.56 -1.23
CA LEU A 7 13.05 16.27 -0.90
C LEU A 7 13.50 15.47 -2.12
N GLY A 8 13.20 15.95 -3.33
CA GLY A 8 13.51 15.26 -4.59
C GLY A 8 12.36 14.39 -5.10
N LYS A 9 12.58 13.78 -6.26
CA LYS A 9 11.60 12.93 -6.94
C LYS A 9 11.40 11.60 -6.20
N PRO A 10 10.15 11.10 -6.07
CA PRO A 10 9.90 9.73 -5.64
C PRO A 10 10.58 8.73 -6.57
N ASN A 11 11.05 7.62 -6.00
CA ASN A 11 11.74 6.55 -6.71
C ASN A 11 10.99 5.22 -6.65
N THR A 12 10.14 5.02 -5.64
CA THR A 12 9.30 3.83 -5.52
C THR A 12 7.83 4.23 -5.54
N PHE A 13 7.05 3.51 -6.33
CA PHE A 13 5.61 3.65 -6.42
C PHE A 13 4.95 2.32 -6.06
N ILE A 14 4.02 2.36 -5.10
CA ILE A 14 3.30 1.18 -4.62
C ILE A 14 1.82 1.38 -4.85
N THR A 15 1.21 0.35 -5.41
CA THR A 15 -0.21 0.24 -5.71
C THR A 15 -0.77 -0.81 -4.74
N PHE A 16 -1.69 -0.41 -3.87
CA PHE A 16 -2.32 -1.31 -2.90
C PHE A 16 -3.82 -1.34 -3.13
N THR A 17 -4.32 -2.50 -3.56
CA THR A 17 -5.73 -2.72 -3.91
C THR A 17 -6.41 -3.56 -2.85
N CYS A 18 -7.63 -3.17 -2.45
CA CYS A 18 -8.49 -4.00 -1.62
C CYS A 18 -8.78 -5.33 -2.33
N ASN A 19 -8.61 -6.46 -1.64
CA ASN A 19 -8.96 -7.77 -2.16
C ASN A 19 -10.27 -8.24 -1.50
N PRO A 20 -11.38 -8.39 -2.26
CA PRO A 20 -12.67 -8.81 -1.71
C PRO A 20 -12.65 -10.25 -1.18
N LYS A 21 -11.63 -11.04 -1.53
CA LYS A 21 -11.46 -12.41 -1.06
C LYS A 21 -10.71 -12.51 0.28
N TRP A 22 -10.39 -11.40 0.93
CA TRP A 22 -9.79 -11.45 2.25
C TRP A 22 -10.72 -12.15 3.25
N PRO A 23 -10.20 -13.08 4.08
CA PRO A 23 -11.01 -13.86 4.99
C PRO A 23 -11.75 -12.99 6.01
N GLU A 24 -11.20 -11.84 6.38
CA GLU A 24 -11.84 -10.88 7.27
C GLU A 24 -13.09 -10.24 6.63
N ILE A 25 -13.10 -10.07 5.30
CA ILE A 25 -14.27 -9.59 4.57
C ILE A 25 -15.28 -10.73 4.45
N ILE A 26 -14.86 -11.90 3.96
CA ILE A 26 -15.74 -13.05 3.74
C ILE A 26 -16.44 -13.48 5.03
N SER A 27 -15.71 -13.53 6.15
CA SER A 27 -16.28 -13.97 7.44
C SER A 27 -17.29 -13.00 8.03
N ALA A 28 -17.26 -11.72 7.62
CA ALA A 28 -18.19 -10.70 8.07
C ALA A 28 -19.36 -10.45 7.09
N LEU A 29 -19.37 -11.09 5.92
CA LEU A 29 -20.48 -11.05 4.96
C LEU A 29 -21.52 -12.12 5.29
N ASN A 30 -22.79 -11.80 5.07
CA ASN A 30 -23.85 -12.80 5.07
C ASN A 30 -23.77 -13.67 3.79
N SER A 31 -24.36 -14.87 3.81
CA SER A 31 -24.29 -15.84 2.70
C SER A 31 -24.84 -15.36 1.35
N GLN A 32 -25.53 -14.22 1.33
CA GLN A 32 -26.13 -13.60 0.12
C GLN A 32 -25.46 -12.27 -0.24
N GLU A 33 -24.58 -11.71 0.61
CA GLU A 33 -23.96 -10.40 0.38
C GLU A 33 -22.61 -10.53 -0.35
N GLN A 34 -22.33 -9.58 -1.24
CA GLN A 34 -21.01 -9.41 -1.82
C GLN A 34 -20.24 -8.29 -1.13
N ALA A 35 -18.91 -8.29 -1.25
CA ALA A 35 -18.05 -7.26 -0.69
C ALA A 35 -18.40 -5.84 -1.21
N CYS A 36 -18.97 -5.73 -2.41
CA CYS A 36 -19.44 -4.46 -2.98
C CYS A 36 -20.75 -3.97 -2.36
N ASP A 37 -21.56 -4.86 -1.76
CA ASP A 37 -22.80 -4.50 -1.07
C ASP A 37 -22.52 -3.93 0.32
N ARG A 38 -21.35 -4.23 0.89
CA ARG A 38 -20.85 -3.73 2.18
C ARG A 38 -19.57 -2.92 2.04
N PRO A 39 -19.63 -1.74 1.39
CA PRO A 39 -18.46 -0.90 1.18
C PRO A 39 -17.87 -0.40 2.50
N ASP A 40 -18.68 -0.24 3.55
CA ASP A 40 -18.23 0.10 4.92
C ASP A 40 -17.21 -0.91 5.47
N LEU A 41 -17.51 -2.20 5.33
CA LEU A 41 -16.69 -3.31 5.79
C LEU A 41 -15.38 -3.37 4.98
N SER A 42 -15.50 -3.36 3.66
CA SER A 42 -14.36 -3.41 2.74
C SER A 42 -13.41 -2.22 2.96
N CYS A 43 -13.93 -1.00 3.13
CA CYS A 43 -13.11 0.19 3.40
C CYS A 43 -12.40 0.12 4.74
N ARG A 44 -13.06 -0.38 5.80
CA ARG A 44 -12.46 -0.51 7.13
C ARG A 44 -11.32 -1.52 7.15
N ILE A 45 -11.52 -2.70 6.58
CA ILE A 45 -10.50 -3.74 6.50
C ILE A 45 -9.34 -3.29 5.61
N PHE A 46 -9.65 -2.65 4.47
CA PHE A 46 -8.64 -2.05 3.61
C PHE A 46 -7.79 -1.03 4.35
N LYS A 47 -8.40 -0.11 5.11
CA LYS A 47 -7.67 0.90 5.87
C LYS A 47 -6.76 0.27 6.93
N GLN A 48 -7.23 -0.75 7.65
CA GLN A 48 -6.40 -1.47 8.62
C GLN A 48 -5.20 -2.16 7.98
N LYS A 49 -5.40 -2.87 6.86
CA LYS A 49 -4.30 -3.50 6.10
C LYS A 49 -3.33 -2.47 5.53
N PHE A 50 -3.85 -1.35 5.06
CA PHE A 50 -3.04 -0.23 4.55
C PHE A 50 -2.18 0.38 5.67
N ASP A 51 -2.74 0.63 6.85
CA ASP A 51 -1.99 1.18 7.97
C ASP A 51 -0.89 0.21 8.45
N ALA A 52 -1.18 -1.09 8.46
CA ALA A 52 -0.18 -2.12 8.73
C ALA A 52 0.96 -2.11 7.68
N LEU A 53 0.62 -2.00 6.39
CA LEU A 53 1.62 -1.90 5.32
C LEU A 53 2.51 -0.64 5.48
N VAL A 54 1.91 0.50 5.80
CA VAL A 54 2.67 1.75 6.04
C VAL A 54 3.59 1.60 7.24
N ASP A 55 3.12 0.96 8.31
CA ASP A 55 3.95 0.66 9.48
C ASP A 55 5.11 -0.28 9.14
N ASP A 56 4.89 -1.31 8.34
CA ASP A 56 5.97 -2.20 7.89
C ASP A 56 7.01 -1.47 7.03
N ILE A 57 6.56 -0.59 6.14
CA ILE A 57 7.45 0.21 5.28
C ILE A 57 8.30 1.17 6.12
N LEU A 58 7.69 1.88 7.08
CA LEU A 58 8.35 2.97 7.80
C LEU A 58 9.07 2.51 9.08
N LYS A 59 8.47 1.62 9.85
CA LYS A 59 8.99 1.14 11.15
C LYS A 59 9.85 -0.10 10.96
N SER A 60 9.31 -1.12 10.28
CA SER A 60 10.03 -2.37 10.02
C SER A 60 11.06 -2.24 8.89
N LYS A 61 11.03 -1.11 8.15
CA LYS A 61 11.97 -0.77 7.06
C LYS A 61 12.10 -1.89 6.03
N ILE A 62 10.99 -2.56 5.69
CA ILE A 62 11.00 -3.74 4.82
C ILE A 62 11.56 -3.44 3.42
N LEU A 63 11.44 -2.19 2.96
CA LEU A 63 11.97 -1.68 1.70
C LEU A 63 13.27 -0.87 1.86
N GLY A 64 13.79 -0.74 3.09
CA GLY A 64 14.91 0.16 3.43
C GLY A 64 14.46 1.47 4.09
N SER A 65 15.39 2.41 4.24
CA SER A 65 15.13 3.69 4.90
C SER A 65 14.34 4.64 3.98
N VAL A 66 13.20 5.14 4.47
CA VAL A 66 12.33 6.08 3.75
C VAL A 66 12.53 7.48 4.33
N LYS A 67 12.90 8.44 3.47
CA LYS A 67 13.07 9.85 3.86
C LYS A 67 11.72 10.58 3.94
N ALA A 68 10.81 10.28 3.02
CA ALA A 68 9.45 10.78 3.03
C ALA A 68 8.53 9.88 2.20
N HIS A 69 7.23 9.95 2.49
CA HIS A 69 6.21 9.27 1.70
C HIS A 69 4.97 10.17 1.54
N THR A 70 4.20 9.91 0.49
CA THR A 70 2.85 10.46 0.34
C THR A 70 1.93 9.34 -0.11
N ALA A 71 0.74 9.25 0.47
CA ALA A 71 -0.25 8.27 0.06
C ALA A 71 -1.56 8.96 -0.32
N THR A 72 -2.20 8.46 -1.37
CA THR A 72 -3.57 8.83 -1.75
C THR A 72 -4.45 7.59 -1.62
N LEU A 73 -5.56 7.72 -0.89
CA LEU A 73 -6.56 6.68 -0.71
C LEU A 73 -7.78 7.04 -1.55
N GLU A 74 -8.19 6.13 -2.43
CA GLU A 74 -9.33 6.28 -3.32
C GLU A 74 -10.42 5.28 -2.95
N PHE A 75 -11.52 5.82 -2.43
CA PHE A 75 -12.72 5.04 -2.12
C PHE A 75 -13.69 5.14 -3.30
N GLN A 76 -13.86 4.04 -4.01
CA GLN A 76 -14.75 3.98 -5.17
C GLN A 76 -16.15 3.48 -4.76
N LYS A 77 -17.21 4.15 -5.23
CA LYS A 77 -18.61 3.84 -4.86
C LYS A 77 -19.07 2.44 -5.29
N ARG A 78 -18.46 1.87 -6.34
CA ARG A 78 -18.75 0.52 -6.89
C ARG A 78 -17.47 -0.25 -7.23
N GLY A 79 -16.32 0.27 -6.82
CA GLY A 79 -15.01 -0.30 -7.09
C GLY A 79 -14.29 -0.59 -5.79
N LEU A 80 -13.25 -1.39 -5.88
CA LEU A 80 -12.43 -1.73 -4.71
C LEU A 80 -11.62 -0.50 -4.29
N SER A 81 -11.49 -0.31 -2.98
CA SER A 81 -10.64 0.78 -2.48
C SER A 81 -9.21 0.57 -2.96
N HIS A 82 -8.57 1.65 -3.39
CA HIS A 82 -7.22 1.63 -3.92
C HIS A 82 -6.35 2.66 -3.20
N ALA A 83 -5.07 2.38 -3.05
CA ALA A 83 -4.10 3.34 -2.55
C ALA A 83 -2.89 3.43 -3.47
N HIS A 84 -2.46 4.66 -3.71
CA HIS A 84 -1.19 4.94 -4.37
C HIS A 84 -0.25 5.54 -3.34
N ILE A 85 0.89 4.88 -3.13
CA ILE A 85 1.94 5.33 -2.20
C ILE A 85 3.17 5.68 -3.03
N LEU A 86 3.67 6.90 -2.86
CA LEU A 86 4.94 7.35 -3.39
C LEU A 86 5.95 7.41 -2.25
N LEU A 87 7.09 6.74 -2.43
CA LEU A 87 8.19 6.77 -1.47
C LEU A 87 9.37 7.55 -2.05
N ILE A 88 10.02 8.32 -1.18
CA ILE A 88 11.32 8.95 -1.41
C ILE A 88 12.30 8.20 -0.50
N MET A 89 12.99 7.20 -1.04
CA MET A 89 13.99 6.41 -0.30
C MET A 89 15.25 7.22 0.00
N ASP A 90 15.92 6.90 1.10
CA ASP A 90 17.26 7.42 1.40
C ASP A 90 18.27 6.97 0.34
N THR A 91 19.35 7.73 0.15
CA THR A 91 20.35 7.50 -0.90
C THR A 91 20.98 6.12 -0.78
N ASP A 92 21.24 5.65 0.44
CA ASP A 92 21.86 4.35 0.70
C ASP A 92 20.87 3.19 0.55
N SER A 93 19.57 3.47 0.58
CA SER A 93 18.49 2.48 0.42
C SER A 93 17.86 2.51 -0.97
N LYS A 94 18.41 3.31 -1.91
CA LYS A 94 17.93 3.33 -3.29
C LYS A 94 18.37 2.05 -3.99
N PRO A 95 17.45 1.27 -4.56
CA PRO A 95 17.85 0.16 -5.42
C PRO A 95 18.54 0.75 -6.65
N GLN A 96 19.84 0.48 -6.81
CA GLN A 96 20.65 1.00 -7.91
C GLN A 96 20.83 0.00 -9.04
N THR A 97 20.57 -1.28 -8.80
CA THR A 97 20.75 -2.36 -9.77
C THR A 97 19.47 -3.18 -9.98
N PRO A 98 19.29 -3.80 -11.16
CA PRO A 98 18.16 -4.68 -11.44
C PRO A 98 18.05 -5.84 -10.43
N GLU A 99 19.17 -6.43 -9.99
CA GLU A 99 19.13 -7.55 -9.05
C GLU A 99 18.60 -7.13 -7.66
N THR A 100 18.90 -5.89 -7.26
CA THR A 100 18.39 -5.32 -6.01
C THR A 100 16.87 -5.10 -6.11
N ILE A 101 16.37 -4.67 -7.27
CA ILE A 101 14.93 -4.48 -7.52
C ILE A 101 14.19 -5.82 -7.44
N ASP A 102 14.73 -6.86 -8.10
CA ASP A 102 14.12 -8.19 -8.12
C ASP A 102 14.06 -8.82 -6.73
N THR A 103 15.11 -8.66 -5.93
CA THR A 103 15.11 -9.15 -4.54
C THR A 103 14.04 -8.47 -3.68
N THR A 104 13.71 -7.22 -3.99
CA THR A 104 12.73 -6.44 -3.22
C THR A 104 11.29 -6.68 -3.70
N SER A 105 11.10 -7.18 -4.93
CA SER A 105 9.78 -7.46 -5.51
C SER A 105 9.29 -8.89 -5.30
N GLN A 106 10.18 -9.81 -4.91
CA GLN A 106 9.82 -11.20 -4.62
C GLN A 106 9.13 -11.34 -3.25
N PRO A 107 8.10 -12.19 -3.15
CA PRO A 107 7.49 -12.53 -1.87
C PRO A 107 8.56 -13.21 -0.99
N ARG A 108 8.81 -12.66 0.20
CA ARG A 108 9.64 -13.34 1.20
C ARG A 108 8.89 -14.59 1.67
N SER A 109 9.46 -15.76 1.38
CA SER A 109 8.98 -17.08 1.80
C SER A 109 8.96 -17.25 3.31
#